data_AF-A0A7Y9JBZ3-F1
#
_entry.id   AF-A0A7Y9JBZ3-F1
#
_cell.length_a   1.000
_cell.length_b   1.000
_cell.length_c   1.000
_cell.angle_alpha   90.00
_cell.angle_beta   90.00
_cell.angle_gamma   90.00
#
_symmetry.space_group_name_H-M   'P 1'
#
loop_
_entity.id
_entity.type
_entity.pdbx_description
1 polymer ?
#
loop_
_entity_poly.entity_id
_entity_poly.type
_entity_poly.pdbx_seq_one_letter_code
_entity_poly.pdbx_strand_id
1 'polypeptide(L)'
;MRGLLFLVTAAIVLFAIDGGSVLLTKMSSPDDVRGAGYAAAAVAEKMPTNQQAAVVALHVAERDAESHGITVKDTSFVIYPGGKVTLTGTKTAPTILFHHFSWLAPLARVSTTVTVDPLPYVS
;
A
#
# COMPACT_ATOMS: atom_id res chain seq x y z
N MET A 1 3.17 -4.77 -43.81
CA MET A 1 3.65 -5.75 -42.81
C MET A 1 4.66 -5.18 -41.81
N ARG A 2 5.65 -4.37 -42.22
CA ARG A 2 6.64 -3.79 -41.27
C ARG A 2 6.02 -2.97 -40.13
N GLY A 3 5.05 -2.09 -40.43
CA GLY A 3 4.41 -1.26 -39.40
C GLY A 3 3.65 -2.04 -38.33
N LEU A 4 2.98 -3.14 -38.71
CA LEU A 4 2.29 -4.01 -37.74
C LEU A 4 3.28 -4.68 -36.78
N LEU A 5 4.42 -5.13 -37.31
CA LEU A 5 5.44 -5.81 -36.51
C LEU A 5 6.06 -4.85 -35.48
N PHE A 6 6.31 -3.59 -35.87
CA PHE A 6 6.75 -2.55 -34.93
C PHE A 6 5.73 -2.28 -33.81
N LEU A 7 4.44 -2.17 -34.15
CA LEU A 7 3.39 -1.93 -33.15
C LEU A 7 3.26 -3.10 -32.16
N VAL A 8 3.35 -4.34 -32.65
CA VAL A 8 3.32 -5.54 -31.80
C VAL A 8 4.53 -5.56 -30.86
N THR A 9 5.73 -5.30 -31.37
CA THR A 9 6.94 -5.25 -30.53
C THR A 9 6.84 -4.14 -29.49
N ALA A 10 6.38 -2.94 -29.87
CA ALA A 10 6.20 -1.83 -28.94
C ALA A 10 5.20 -2.18 -27.83
N ALA A 11 4.08 -2.81 -28.18
CA ALA A 11 3.10 -3.26 -27.20
C ALA A 11 3.72 -4.25 -26.20
N ILE A 12 4.45 -5.27 -26.67
CA ILE A 12 5.09 -6.27 -25.79
C ILE A 12 6.07 -5.61 -24.81
N VAL A 13 6.90 -4.68 -25.29
CA VAL A 13 7.86 -3.96 -24.43
C VAL A 13 7.13 -3.16 -23.35
N LEU A 14 6.06 -2.44 -23.71
CA LEU A 14 5.27 -1.68 -22.75
C LEU A 14 4.58 -2.58 -21.72
N PHE A 15 4.05 -3.74 -22.13
CA PHE A 15 3.50 -4.73 -21.20
C PHE A 15 4.56 -5.25 -20.22
N ALA A 16 5.79 -5.48 -20.68
CA ALA A 16 6.89 -5.91 -19.81
C ALA A 16 7.28 -4.82 -18.79
N ILE A 17 7.32 -3.56 -19.22
CA ILE A 17 7.58 -2.41 -18.34
C ILE A 17 6.50 -2.32 -17.25
N ASP A 18 5.23 -2.35 -17.65
CA ASP A 18 4.11 -2.28 -16.71
C ASP A 18 4.11 -3.44 -15.72
N GLY A 19 4.37 -4.66 -16.20
CA GLY A 19 4.50 -5.84 -15.35
C GLY A 19 5.66 -5.70 -14.34
N GLY A 20 6.81 -5.18 -14.78
CA GLY A 20 7.94 -4.88 -13.92
C GLY A 20 7.61 -3.87 -12.83
N SER A 21 6.93 -2.77 -13.17
CA SER A 21 6.48 -1.77 -12.20
C SER A 21 5.55 -2.34 -11.14
N VAL A 22 4.61 -3.21 -11.54
CA VAL A 22 3.70 -3.87 -10.59
C VAL A 22 4.47 -4.80 -9.65
N LEU A 23 5.43 -5.57 -10.16
CA LEU A 23 6.26 -6.44 -9.33
C LEU A 23 7.09 -5.65 -8.32
N LEU A 24 7.75 -4.57 -8.76
CA LEU A 24 8.51 -3.69 -7.87
C LEU A 24 7.62 -3.06 -6.79
N THR A 25 6.43 -2.59 -7.17
CA THR A 25 5.44 -2.05 -6.23
C THR A 25 4.99 -3.10 -5.23
N LYS A 26 4.78 -4.36 -5.65
CA LYS A 26 4.45 -5.48 -4.74
C LYS A 26 5.58 -5.78 -3.76
N MET A 27 6.83 -5.62 -4.16
CA MET A 27 7.99 -5.86 -3.29
C MET A 27 8.21 -4.73 -2.29
N SER A 28 7.95 -3.47 -2.66
CA SER A 28 8.15 -2.32 -1.76
C SER A 28 6.95 -2.04 -0.85
N SER A 29 5.72 -2.35 -1.30
CA SER A 29 4.48 -2.05 -0.57
C SER A 29 4.46 -2.60 0.87
N PRO A 30 4.93 -3.82 1.19
CA PRO A 30 4.97 -4.30 2.57
C PRO A 30 5.74 -3.43 3.54
N ASP A 31 6.84 -2.81 3.10
CA ASP A 31 7.67 -1.97 3.97
C ASP A 31 7.01 -0.60 4.20
N ASP A 32 6.49 0.01 3.13
CA ASP A 32 5.71 1.26 3.22
C ASP A 32 4.48 1.08 4.13
N VAL A 33 3.72 -0.01 3.97
CA VAL A 33 2.53 -0.31 4.79
C VAL A 33 2.91 -0.64 6.25
N ARG A 34 4.06 -1.30 6.49
CA ARG A 34 4.58 -1.51 7.85
C ARG A 34 4.94 -0.19 8.53
N GLY A 35 5.53 0.77 7.80
CA GLY A 35 5.80 2.12 8.31
C GLY A 35 4.55 2.78 8.91
N ALA A 36 3.48 2.82 8.11
CA ALA A 36 2.18 3.34 8.54
C ALA A 36 1.61 2.57 9.75
N GLY A 37 1.81 1.25 9.77
CA GLY A 37 1.40 0.41 10.90
C GLY A 37 2.15 0.74 12.18
N TYR A 38 3.46 0.96 12.11
CA TYR A 38 4.25 1.32 13.29
C TYR A 38 3.85 2.69 13.82
N ALA A 39 3.60 3.66 12.94
CA ALA A 39 3.11 4.97 13.32
C ALA A 39 1.75 4.87 14.06
N ALA A 40 0.83 4.03 13.57
CA ALA A 40 -0.43 3.75 14.22
C ALA A 40 -0.27 3.02 15.57
N ALA A 41 0.60 2.00 15.62
CA ALA A 41 0.86 1.22 16.82
C ALA A 41 1.46 2.06 17.95
N ALA A 42 2.34 3.02 17.63
CA ALA A 42 2.92 3.95 18.59
C ALA A 42 1.88 4.87 19.26
N VAL A 43 0.79 5.18 18.56
CA VAL A 43 -0.36 5.90 19.13
C VAL A 43 -1.22 4.94 19.95
N ALA A 44 -1.53 3.77 19.40
CA ALA A 44 -2.37 2.76 20.03
C ALA A 44 -1.81 2.28 21.38
N GLU A 45 -0.50 2.19 21.53
CA GLU A 45 0.17 1.81 22.78
C GLU A 45 -0.04 2.83 23.91
N LYS A 46 -0.14 4.13 23.57
CA LYS A 46 -0.24 5.22 24.56
C LYS A 46 -1.67 5.55 24.96
N MET A 47 -2.65 4.99 24.28
CA MET A 47 -4.06 5.31 24.45
C MET A 47 -4.84 4.10 24.97
N PRO A 48 -5.89 4.30 25.77
CA PRO A 48 -6.80 3.22 26.10
C PRO A 48 -7.45 2.67 24.82
N THR A 49 -7.59 1.34 24.72
CA THR A 49 -8.22 0.68 23.57
C THR A 49 -9.70 1.04 23.50
N ASN A 50 -10.01 2.12 22.76
CA ASN A 50 -11.35 2.62 22.54
C ASN A 50 -11.48 3.19 21.12
N GLN A 51 -12.70 3.60 20.75
CA GLN A 51 -12.98 4.13 19.41
C GLN A 51 -12.17 5.40 19.09
N GLN A 52 -11.93 6.27 20.07
CA GLN A 52 -11.14 7.48 19.87
C GLN A 52 -9.69 7.12 19.52
N ALA A 53 -9.08 6.17 20.23
CA ALA A 53 -7.74 5.68 19.91
C ALA A 53 -7.68 5.07 18.49
N ALA A 54 -8.71 4.34 18.08
CA ALA A 54 -8.81 3.79 16.73
C ALA A 54 -8.83 4.86 15.64
N VAL A 55 -9.62 5.93 15.83
CA VAL A 55 -9.70 7.05 14.88
C VAL A 55 -8.36 7.79 14.79
N VAL A 56 -7.72 8.07 15.93
CA VAL A 56 -6.44 8.79 15.94
C VAL A 56 -5.32 7.94 15.31
N ALA A 57 -5.24 6.65 15.66
CA ALA A 57 -4.23 5.76 15.10
C ALA A 57 -4.44 5.54 13.59
N LEU A 58 -5.69 5.41 13.13
CA LEU A 58 -6.01 5.33 11.70
C LEU A 58 -5.57 6.61 10.98
N HIS A 59 -5.89 7.79 11.52
CA HIS A 59 -5.50 9.06 10.90
C HIS A 59 -3.97 9.21 10.78
N VAL A 60 -3.23 8.74 11.79
CA VAL A 60 -1.76 8.72 11.74
C VAL A 60 -1.26 7.74 10.69
N ALA A 61 -1.85 6.54 10.60
CA ALA A 61 -1.54 5.56 9.56
C ALA A 61 -1.77 6.14 8.16
N GLU A 62 -2.91 6.80 7.95
CA GLU A 62 -3.27 7.42 6.68
C GLU A 62 -2.29 8.51 6.27
N ARG A 63 -1.93 9.40 7.21
CA ARG A 63 -0.99 10.50 6.95
C ARG A 63 0.41 9.99 6.59
N ASP A 64 0.87 8.95 7.27
CA ASP A 64 2.17 8.31 6.95
C ASP A 64 2.10 7.63 5.58
N ALA A 65 1.06 6.81 5.35
CA ALA A 65 0.82 6.10 4.10
C ALA A 65 0.68 7.03 2.88
N GLU A 66 0.06 8.21 3.04
CA GLU A 66 -0.13 9.20 1.97
C GLU A 66 1.20 9.63 1.35
N SER A 67 2.24 9.81 2.17
CA SER A 67 3.58 10.19 1.70
C SER A 67 4.21 9.14 0.77
N HIS A 68 3.75 7.89 0.86
CA HIS A 68 4.15 6.76 0.03
C HIS A 68 3.16 6.46 -1.11
N GLY A 69 2.13 7.28 -1.29
CA GLY A 69 1.07 7.07 -2.27
C GLY A 69 0.17 5.86 -1.95
N ILE A 70 0.00 5.55 -0.66
CA ILE A 70 -0.80 4.42 -0.18
C ILE A 70 -2.10 4.94 0.42
N THR A 71 -3.20 4.29 0.07
CA THR A 71 -4.49 4.46 0.74
C THR A 71 -4.72 3.33 1.73
N VAL A 72 -4.93 3.66 3.00
CA VAL A 72 -5.30 2.69 4.03
C VAL A 72 -6.79 2.37 3.91
N LYS A 73 -7.17 1.09 4.00
CA LYS A 73 -8.58 0.67 4.05
C LYS A 73 -9.06 0.67 5.50
N ASP A 74 -9.88 1.65 5.84
CA ASP A 74 -10.58 1.79 7.12
C ASP A 74 -11.23 0.48 7.62
N THR A 75 -11.94 -0.22 6.75
CA THR A 75 -12.65 -1.49 7.03
C THR A 75 -11.73 -2.64 7.42
N SER A 76 -10.43 -2.52 7.15
CA SER A 76 -9.42 -3.53 7.49
C SER A 76 -8.51 -3.12 8.64
N PHE A 77 -8.73 -1.92 9.21
CA PHE A 77 -7.92 -1.39 10.29
C PHE A 77 -8.40 -1.93 11.63
N VAL A 78 -7.53 -2.65 12.33
CA VAL A 78 -7.85 -3.30 13.61
C VAL A 78 -6.75 -3.00 14.61
N ILE A 79 -7.14 -2.48 15.78
CA ILE A 79 -6.26 -2.35 16.95
C ILE A 79 -6.60 -3.46 17.93
N TYR A 80 -5.57 -4.20 18.36
CA TYR A 80 -5.68 -5.25 19.36
C TYR A 80 -5.24 -4.73 20.74
N PRO A 81 -5.65 -5.39 21.83
CA PRO A 81 -5.07 -5.17 23.15
C PRO A 81 -3.53 -5.27 23.09
N GLY A 82 -2.84 -4.38 23.80
CA GLY A 82 -1.37 -4.30 23.75
C GLY A 82 -0.79 -3.49 22.58
N GLY A 83 -1.63 -2.76 21.83
CA GLY A 83 -1.18 -1.78 20.83
C GLY A 83 -0.81 -2.35 19.47
N LYS A 84 -0.98 -3.66 19.24
CA LYS A 84 -0.81 -4.29 17.93
C LYS A 84 -1.83 -3.75 16.93
N VAL A 85 -1.40 -3.50 15.71
CA VAL A 85 -2.23 -2.94 14.63
C VAL A 85 -2.16 -3.83 13.40
N THR A 86 -3.33 -4.16 12.84
CA THR A 86 -3.46 -4.72 11.49
C THR A 86 -4.05 -3.65 10.57
N LEU A 87 -3.49 -3.49 9.39
CA LEU A 87 -4.05 -2.61 8.37
C LEU A 87 -3.77 -3.11 6.95
N THR A 88 -4.63 -2.73 6.01
CA THR A 88 -4.42 -2.98 4.58
C THR A 88 -4.17 -1.67 3.85
N GLY A 89 -2.98 -1.53 3.29
CA GLY A 89 -2.64 -0.45 2.37
C GLY A 89 -2.88 -0.86 0.92
N THR A 90 -3.30 0.10 0.10
CA THR A 90 -3.45 -0.07 -1.35
C THR A 90 -2.61 0.98 -2.08
N LYS A 91 -1.82 0.55 -3.07
CA LYS A 91 -0.98 1.40 -3.91
C LYS A 91 -1.25 1.10 -5.39
N THR A 92 -1.21 2.12 -6.23
CA THR A 92 -1.28 1.93 -7.68
C THR A 92 0.13 2.00 -8.25
N ALA A 93 0.55 0.93 -8.93
CA ALA A 93 1.85 0.88 -9.59
C ALA A 93 1.91 1.87 -10.77
N PRO A 94 3.05 2.54 -10.99
CA PRO A 94 3.22 3.43 -12.14
C PRO A 94 3.27 2.59 -13.42
N THR A 95 2.26 2.73 -14.27
CA THR A 95 2.08 1.93 -15.48
C THR A 95 1.69 2.84 -16.64
N ILE A 96 2.09 2.46 -17.84
CA ILE A 96 1.83 3.20 -19.08
C ILE A 96 0.51 2.69 -19.69
N LEU A 97 0.43 1.40 -20.03
CA LEU A 97 -0.75 0.81 -20.66
C LEU A 97 -1.86 0.57 -19.64
N PHE A 98 -1.55 0.05 -18.46
CA PHE A 98 -2.59 -0.33 -17.50
C PHE A 98 -3.38 0.88 -16.98
N HIS A 99 -2.75 2.06 -16.95
CA HIS A 99 -3.42 3.30 -16.60
C HIS A 99 -4.34 3.83 -17.73
N HIS A 100 -3.99 3.62 -18.99
CA HIS A 100 -4.76 4.13 -20.14
C HIS A 100 -5.98 3.26 -20.48
N PHE A 101 -5.89 1.96 -20.19
CA PHE A 101 -6.97 1.02 -20.46
C PHE A 101 -7.68 0.66 -19.16
N SER A 102 -8.91 1.14 -18.99
CA SER A 102 -9.71 0.93 -17.76
C SER A 102 -9.88 -0.54 -17.36
N TRP A 103 -9.90 -1.46 -18.34
CA TRP A 103 -9.98 -2.90 -18.10
C TRP A 103 -8.67 -3.51 -17.56
N LEU A 104 -7.52 -2.84 -17.73
CA LEU A 104 -6.22 -3.23 -17.20
C LEU A 104 -5.88 -2.53 -15.88
N ALA A 105 -6.54 -1.42 -15.54
CA ALA A 105 -6.31 -0.67 -14.31
C ALA A 105 -6.31 -1.52 -13.02
N PRO A 106 -7.16 -2.57 -12.86
CA PRO A 106 -7.09 -3.44 -11.69
C PRO A 106 -5.74 -4.17 -11.53
N LEU A 107 -5.03 -4.44 -12.63
CA LEU A 107 -3.72 -5.13 -12.59
C LEU A 107 -2.61 -4.24 -12.01
N ALA A 108 -2.77 -2.92 -12.08
CA ALA A 108 -1.84 -1.97 -11.49
C ALA A 108 -2.04 -1.79 -9.98
N ARG A 109 -3.18 -2.26 -9.42
CA ARG A 109 -3.50 -2.07 -8.01
C ARG A 109 -2.87 -3.18 -7.15
N VAL A 110 -2.06 -2.77 -6.19
CA VAL A 110 -1.43 -3.64 -5.19
C VAL A 110 -2.10 -3.41 -3.85
N SER A 111 -2.52 -4.48 -3.18
CA SER A 111 -3.07 -4.45 -1.83
C SER A 111 -2.16 -5.27 -0.92
N THR A 112 -1.78 -4.71 0.22
CA THR A 112 -0.90 -5.37 1.18
C THR A 112 -1.49 -5.22 2.57
N THR A 113 -1.65 -6.35 3.26
CA THR A 113 -2.09 -6.38 4.65
C THR A 113 -0.90 -6.74 5.52
N VAL A 114 -0.70 -5.97 6.59
CA VAL A 114 0.35 -6.22 7.57
C VAL A 114 -0.24 -6.15 8.97
N THR A 115 0.38 -6.88 9.87
CA THR A 115 0.14 -6.79 11.31
C THR A 115 1.48 -6.46 11.96
N VAL A 116 1.50 -5.42 12.78
CA VAL A 116 2.71 -4.97 13.46
C VAL A 116 2.47 -4.85 14.96
N ASP A 117 3.50 -5.20 15.72
CA ASP A 117 3.60 -4.87 17.13
C ASP A 117 4.15 -3.44 17.30
N PRO A 118 3.83 -2.74 18.41
CA PRO A 118 4.52 -1.50 18.75
C PRO A 118 6.04 -1.74 18.78
N LEU A 119 6.82 -0.83 18.19
CA LEU A 119 8.27 -0.94 18.26
C LEU A 119 8.71 -0.76 19.72
N PRO A 120 9.58 -1.64 20.26
CA PRO A 120 10.20 -1.38 21.55
C PRO A 120 10.99 -0.09 21.44
N TYR A 121 10.71 0.88 22.32
CA TYR A 121 11.48 2.13 22.35
C TYR A 121 12.97 1.82 22.42
N VAL A 122 13.74 2.29 21.44
CA VAL A 122 15.11 2.72 21.75
C VAL A 122 14.92 3.95 22.63
N SER A 123 15.19 3.77 23.92
CA SER A 123 15.24 4.84 24.92
C SER A 123 16.48 5.69 24.75
#